data_AF-A0A510UP77-F1
#
_entry.id   AF-A0A510UP77-F1
#
_cell.length_a   1.000
_cell.length_b   1.000
_cell.length_c   1.000
_cell.angle_alpha   90.00
_cell.angle_beta   90.00
_cell.angle_gamma   90.00
#
_symmetry.space_group_name_H-M   'P 1'
#
loop_
_entity.id
_entity.type
_entity.pdbx_description
1 polymer ?
#
loop_
_entity_poly.entity_id
_entity_poly.type
_entity_poly.pdbx_seq_one_letter_code
_entity_poly.pdbx_strand_id
1 'polypeptide(L)'
;MSSPHDPTTPDDTPLLGAIPAGSVADRTLRQALATLREQAPDEQTARLYDDILAGRRSARDLLESPGFAAAASRGVEQYRHWTADLDDDERAELDEAARAQADRLTEPAEPV
;
A
#
# COMPACT_ATOMS: atom_id res chain seq x y z
N MET A 1 -5.12 -34.96 21.05
CA MET A 1 -4.94 -35.05 19.59
C MET A 1 -5.52 -33.78 19.00
N SER A 2 -4.68 -33.06 18.26
CA SER A 2 -4.86 -31.92 17.37
C SER A 2 -6.16 -31.09 17.44
N SER A 3 -6.03 -29.85 17.89
CA SER A 3 -6.93 -28.77 17.45
C SER A 3 -6.69 -28.49 15.96
N PRO A 4 -7.75 -28.25 15.16
CA PRO A 4 -7.59 -27.90 13.76
C PRO A 4 -6.96 -26.52 13.65
N HIS A 5 -5.93 -26.42 12.81
CA HIS A 5 -5.36 -25.16 12.37
C HIS A 5 -6.42 -24.46 11.52
N ASP A 6 -7.00 -23.39 12.06
CA ASP A 6 -7.90 -22.51 11.31
C ASP A 6 -7.13 -21.98 10.09
N PRO A 7 -7.65 -22.07 8.85
CA PRO A 7 -7.00 -21.45 7.72
C PRO A 7 -7.13 -19.93 7.91
N THR A 8 -6.07 -19.28 8.37
CA THR A 8 -5.97 -17.82 8.41
C THR A 8 -6.42 -17.28 7.05
N THR A 9 -7.52 -16.56 7.03
CA THR A 9 -8.00 -15.91 5.81
C THR A 9 -6.93 -14.92 5.36
N PRO A 10 -6.75 -14.68 4.04
CA PRO A 10 -5.73 -13.74 3.56
C PRO A 10 -5.82 -12.33 4.17
N ASP A 11 -7.02 -11.97 4.64
CA ASP A 11 -7.29 -10.70 5.34
C ASP A 11 -6.75 -10.64 6.78
N ASP A 12 -6.43 -11.79 7.38
CA ASP A 12 -5.85 -11.86 8.74
C ASP A 12 -4.32 -11.79 8.73
N THR A 13 -3.69 -11.85 7.55
CA THR A 13 -2.23 -11.77 7.41
C THR A 13 -1.80 -10.34 7.09
N PRO A 14 -0.97 -9.68 7.91
CA PRO A 14 -0.54 -8.31 7.65
C PRO A 14 0.36 -8.25 6.41
N LEU A 15 0.06 -7.35 5.48
CA LEU A 15 0.84 -7.19 4.24
C LEU A 15 2.26 -6.67 4.51
N LEU A 16 2.40 -5.85 5.55
CA LEU A 16 3.65 -5.38 6.11
C LEU A 16 3.65 -5.67 7.62
N GLY A 17 4.69 -6.34 8.12
CA GLY A 17 4.75 -6.71 9.55
C GLY A 17 4.80 -5.53 10.54
N ALA A 18 4.95 -4.30 10.06
CA ALA A 18 4.85 -3.08 10.87
C ALA A 18 3.40 -2.54 10.98
N ILE A 19 2.47 -3.08 10.19
CA ILE A 19 1.08 -2.64 10.11
C ILE A 19 0.19 -3.79 10.62
N PRO A 20 -0.62 -3.59 11.67
CA PRO A 20 -1.55 -4.62 12.13
C PRO A 20 -2.57 -4.98 11.04
N ALA A 21 -2.84 -6.27 10.86
CA ALA A 21 -3.88 -6.74 9.93
C ALA A 21 -5.25 -6.13 10.31
N GLY A 22 -6.03 -5.74 9.30
CA GLY A 22 -7.35 -5.11 9.51
C GLY A 22 -7.31 -3.65 9.98
N SER A 23 -6.14 -3.08 10.28
CA SER A 23 -6.00 -1.65 10.58
C SER A 23 -6.44 -0.77 9.40
N VAL A 24 -6.67 0.53 9.63
CA VAL A 24 -6.95 1.50 8.56
C VAL A 24 -5.81 1.50 7.53
N ALA A 25 -4.57 1.45 7.99
CA ALA A 25 -3.39 1.37 7.13
C ALA A 25 -3.33 0.07 6.31
N ASP A 26 -3.65 -1.09 6.89
CA ASP A 26 -3.68 -2.37 6.16
C ASP A 26 -4.76 -2.37 5.07
N ARG A 27 -5.97 -1.90 5.40
CA ARG A 27 -7.07 -1.77 4.43
C ARG A 27 -6.74 -0.81 3.29
N THR A 28 -6.13 0.34 3.62
CA THR A 28 -5.70 1.32 2.62
C THR A 28 -4.63 0.73 1.69
N LEU A 29 -3.67 -0.01 2.25
CA LEU A 29 -2.63 -0.69 1.46
C LEU A 29 -3.21 -1.76 0.53
N ARG A 30 -4.16 -2.58 1.02
CA ARG A 30 -4.88 -3.57 0.19
C ARG A 30 -5.59 -2.92 -0.98
N GLN A 31 -6.31 -1.81 -0.74
CA GLN A 31 -7.00 -1.06 -1.80
C GLN A 31 -6.02 -0.46 -2.83
N ALA A 32 -4.90 0.09 -2.37
CA ALA A 32 -3.88 0.63 -3.27
C ALA A 32 -3.27 -0.47 -4.15
N LEU A 33 -2.95 -1.64 -3.58
CA LEU A 33 -2.42 -2.78 -4.35
C LEU A 33 -3.42 -3.35 -5.34
N ALA A 34 -4.71 -3.41 -5.00
CA ALA A 34 -5.75 -3.80 -5.93
C ALA A 34 -5.83 -2.83 -7.13
N THR A 35 -5.73 -1.53 -6.88
CA THR A 35 -5.69 -0.51 -7.94
C THR A 35 -4.44 -0.66 -8.82
N LEU A 36 -3.27 -0.87 -8.22
CA LEU A 36 -2.00 -1.05 -8.94
C LEU A 36 -2.01 -2.31 -9.80
N ARG A 37 -2.70 -3.37 -9.38
CA ARG A 37 -2.88 -4.60 -10.17
C ARG A 37 -3.61 -4.32 -11.47
N GLU A 38 -4.66 -3.51 -11.45
CA GLU A 38 -5.41 -3.12 -12.67
C GLU A 38 -4.57 -2.29 -13.63
N GLN A 39 -3.58 -1.56 -13.10
CA GLN A 39 -2.70 -0.67 -13.86
C GLN A 39 -1.31 -1.27 -14.12
N ALA A 40 -1.13 -2.56 -13.82
CA ALA A 40 0.18 -3.18 -13.90
C ALA A 40 0.73 -3.13 -15.35
N PRO A 41 2.02 -2.78 -15.54
CA PRO A 41 2.61 -2.65 -16.87
C PRO A 41 2.79 -4.00 -17.58
N ASP A 42 2.79 -5.10 -16.82
CA ASP A 42 3.03 -6.46 -17.30
C ASP A 42 2.40 -7.50 -16.36
N GLU A 43 2.21 -8.73 -16.87
CA GLU A 43 1.58 -9.83 -16.11
C GLU A 43 2.41 -10.27 -14.90
N GLN A 44 3.74 -10.15 -14.94
CA GLN A 44 4.59 -10.56 -13.83
C GLN A 44 4.38 -9.64 -12.63
N THR A 45 4.30 -8.33 -12.88
CA THR A 45 4.00 -7.30 -11.89
C THR A 45 2.56 -7.46 -11.35
N ALA A 46 1.59 -7.74 -12.22
CA ALA A 46 0.21 -8.02 -11.79
C ALA A 46 0.13 -9.23 -10.83
N ARG A 47 0.82 -10.33 -11.18
CA ARG A 47 0.87 -11.55 -10.34
C ARG A 47 1.56 -11.31 -9.01
N LEU A 48 2.57 -10.45 -8.97
CA LEU A 48 3.22 -10.07 -7.72
C LEU A 48 2.24 -9.38 -6.76
N TYR A 49 1.43 -8.44 -7.25
CA TYR A 49 0.40 -7.81 -6.44
C TYR A 49 -0.66 -8.83 -5.95
N ASP A 50 -1.08 -9.74 -6.81
CA ASP A 50 -2.02 -10.82 -6.44
C ASP A 50 -1.45 -11.76 -5.37
N ASP A 51 -0.17 -12.10 -5.45
CA ASP A 51 0.51 -12.92 -4.46
C ASP A 51 0.59 -12.23 -3.09
N ILE A 52 0.79 -10.91 -3.08
CA ILE A 52 0.82 -10.10 -1.86
C ILE A 52 -0.59 -10.02 -1.26
N LEU A 53 -1.60 -9.68 -2.06
CA LEU A 53 -3.00 -9.60 -1.62
C LEU A 53 -3.52 -10.94 -1.08
N ALA A 54 -3.06 -12.05 -1.67
CA ALA A 54 -3.40 -13.39 -1.21
C ALA A 54 -2.56 -13.88 -0.01
N GLY A 55 -1.64 -13.07 0.52
CA GLY A 55 -0.77 -13.44 1.64
C GLY A 55 0.30 -14.48 1.31
N ARG A 56 0.52 -14.79 0.02
CA ARG A 56 1.59 -15.69 -0.44
C ARG A 56 2.96 -15.02 -0.42
N ARG A 57 2.98 -13.68 -0.42
CA ARG A 57 4.18 -12.82 -0.38
C ARG A 57 3.95 -11.62 0.52
N SER A 58 5.04 -10.97 0.93
CA SER A 58 4.97 -9.71 1.69
C SER A 58 5.07 -8.52 0.74
N ALA A 59 4.44 -7.40 1.09
CA ALA A 59 4.63 -6.16 0.35
C ALA A 59 6.09 -5.64 0.37
N ARG A 60 6.96 -6.17 1.25
CA ARG A 60 8.41 -5.93 1.18
C ARG A 60 9.02 -6.42 -0.13
N ASP A 61 8.48 -7.49 -0.71
CA ASP A 61 8.97 -8.07 -1.96
C ASP A 61 8.79 -7.12 -3.15
N LEU A 62 7.93 -6.09 -3.02
CA LEU A 62 7.80 -5.04 -4.03
C LEU A 62 9.08 -4.22 -4.17
N LEU A 63 9.82 -4.01 -3.09
CA LEU A 63 11.06 -3.22 -3.09
C LEU A 63 12.15 -3.86 -3.96
N GLU A 64 12.08 -5.17 -4.16
CA GLU A 64 13.03 -5.93 -4.97
C GLU A 64 12.54 -6.14 -6.41
N SER A 65 11.31 -5.71 -6.73
CA SER A 65 10.70 -5.92 -8.04
C SER A 65 11.10 -4.84 -9.06
N PRO A 66 11.73 -5.21 -10.19
CA PRO A 66 12.08 -4.26 -11.24
C PRO A 66 10.87 -3.56 -11.86
N GLY A 67 9.76 -4.29 -12.04
CA GLY A 67 8.51 -3.74 -12.59
C GLY A 67 7.86 -2.73 -11.64
N PHE A 68 7.86 -3.03 -10.33
CA PHE A 68 7.41 -2.08 -9.31
C PHE A 68 8.32 -0.84 -9.26
N ALA A 69 9.64 -1.01 -9.29
CA ALA A 69 10.58 0.11 -9.29
C ALA A 69 10.37 1.04 -10.50
N ALA A 70 10.12 0.49 -11.69
CA ALA A 70 9.80 1.27 -12.87
C ALA A 70 8.47 2.05 -12.73
N ALA A 71 7.43 1.41 -12.19
CA ALA A 71 6.14 2.06 -11.94
C ALA A 71 6.27 3.18 -10.88
N ALA A 72 6.95 2.90 -9.77
CA ALA A 72 7.22 3.86 -8.70
C ALA A 72 8.03 5.07 -9.20
N SER A 73 9.03 4.84 -10.06
CA SER A 73 9.83 5.92 -10.64
C SER A 73 8.97 6.90 -11.44
N ARG A 74 8.01 6.40 -12.22
CA ARG A 74 7.05 7.25 -12.95
C ARG A 74 6.17 8.06 -12.01
N GLY A 75 5.67 7.43 -10.94
CA GLY A 75 4.86 8.13 -9.93
C GLY A 75 5.63 9.25 -9.24
N VAL A 76 6.89 9.00 -8.86
CA VAL A 76 7.77 10.02 -8.27
C VAL A 76 8.03 11.17 -9.22
N GLU A 77 8.24 10.89 -10.51
CA GLU A 77 8.47 11.93 -11.52
C GLU A 77 7.22 12.78 -11.77
N GLN A 78 6.05 12.16 -11.84
CA GLN A 78 4.77 12.87 -11.94
C GLN A 78 4.51 13.75 -10.72
N TYR A 79 4.77 13.23 -9.51
CA TYR A 79 4.66 14.00 -8.27
C TYR A 79 5.61 15.20 -8.28
N ARG A 80 6.88 15.00 -8.65
CA ARG A 80 7.85 16.10 -8.76
C ARG A 80 7.38 17.18 -9.71
N HIS A 81 6.86 16.79 -10.87
CA HIS A 81 6.35 17.74 -11.85
C HIS A 81 5.19 18.56 -11.29
N TRP A 82 4.21 17.89 -10.67
CA TRP A 82 3.09 18.57 -10.03
C TRP A 82 3.52 19.50 -8.89
N THR A 83 4.45 19.08 -8.03
CA THR A 83 4.93 19.92 -6.92
C THR A 83 5.80 21.10 -7.34
N ALA A 84 6.40 21.04 -8.54
CA ALA A 84 7.29 22.10 -9.02
C ALA A 84 6.53 23.41 -9.31
N ASP A 85 5.23 23.31 -9.56
CA ASP A 85 4.37 24.44 -9.88
C ASP A 85 3.66 25.04 -8.65
N LEU A 86 3.81 24.43 -7.46
CA LEU A 86 3.15 24.89 -6.23
C LEU A 86 3.84 26.10 -5.62
N ASP A 87 3.06 27.08 -5.20
CA ASP A 87 3.54 28.21 -4.40
C ASP A 87 3.74 27.84 -2.91
N ASP A 88 4.15 28.82 -2.09
CA ASP A 88 4.47 28.60 -0.68
C ASP A 88 3.23 28.25 0.16
N ASP A 89 2.07 28.84 -0.15
CA ASP A 89 0.82 28.60 0.56
C ASP A 89 0.27 27.22 0.17
N GLU A 90 0.26 26.89 -1.13
CA GLU A 90 -0.15 25.57 -1.63
C GLU A 90 0.73 24.43 -1.09
N ARG A 91 2.05 24.67 -0.95
CA ARG A 91 2.96 23.70 -0.31
C ARG A 91 2.65 23.52 1.18
N ALA A 92 2.30 24.59 1.90
CA ALA A 92 1.92 24.49 3.30
C ALA A 92 0.60 23.71 3.47
N GLU A 93 -0.38 23.92 2.59
CA GLU A 93 -1.63 23.16 2.58
C GLU A 93 -1.39 21.66 2.30
N LEU A 94 -0.51 21.36 1.34
CA LEU A 94 -0.14 19.98 1.04
C LEU A 94 0.52 19.27 2.23
N ASP A 95 1.44 19.95 2.93
CA ASP A 95 2.11 19.42 4.12
C ASP A 95 1.12 19.16 5.25
N GLU A 96 0.16 20.06 5.46
CA GLU A 96 -0.87 19.90 6.48
C GLU A 96 -1.81 18.74 6.14
N ALA A 97 -2.23 18.63 4.87
CA ALA A 97 -3.03 17.51 4.40
C ALA A 97 -2.31 16.17 4.57
N ALA A 98 -1.00 16.14 4.27
CA ALA A 98 -0.17 14.95 4.44
C ALA A 98 -0.06 14.53 5.91
N ARG A 99 0.13 15.48 6.84
CA ARG A 99 0.12 15.20 8.29
C ARG A 99 -1.23 14.65 8.74
N ALA A 100 -2.32 15.33 8.38
CA ALA A 100 -3.67 14.89 8.75
C ALA A 100 -4.04 13.51 8.18
N GLN A 101 -3.45 13.12 7.04
CA GLN A 101 -3.60 11.78 6.48
C GLN A 101 -2.73 10.75 7.22
N ALA A 102 -1.49 11.10 7.58
CA ALA A 102 -0.61 10.22 8.34
C ALA A 102 -1.19 9.89 9.72
N ASP A 103 -1.75 10.89 10.40
CA ASP A 103 -2.41 10.71 11.70
C ASP A 103 -3.58 9.72 11.59
N ARG A 104 -4.44 9.86 10.57
CA ARG A 104 -5.54 8.93 10.29
C ARG A 104 -5.09 7.48 10.07
N LEU A 105 -3.93 7.27 9.46
CA LEU A 105 -3.39 5.93 9.25
C LEU A 105 -2.86 5.29 10.54
N THR A 106 -2.51 6.11 11.54
CA THR A 106 -2.09 5.63 12.87
C THR A 106 -3.26 5.40 13.82
N GLU A 107 -4.48 5.81 13.45
CA GLU A 107 -5.67 5.54 14.24
C GLU A 107 -6.00 4.04 14.28
N PRO A 108 -6.40 3.50 15.44
CA PRO A 108 -6.88 2.13 15.52
C PRO A 108 -8.11 1.94 14.63
N ALA A 109 -8.22 0.79 13.97
CA ALA A 109 -9.43 0.50 13.19
C ALA A 109 -10.67 0.51 14.08
N GLU A 110 -11.65 1.34 13.73
CA GLU A 110 -12.96 1.29 14.38
C GLU A 110 -13.58 -0.11 14.20
N PRO A 111 -14.12 -0.70 15.28
CA PRO A 111 -14.81 -1.98 15.17
C PRO A 111 -16.10 -1.79 14.36
N VAL A 112 -16.24 -2.59 13.30
CA VAL A 112 -17.45 -2.65 12.46
C VAL A 112 -18.50 -3.55 13.11
#